data_AF-A0A7W0CF05-F1
#
_entry.id   AF-A0A7W0CF05-F1
#
_cell.length_a   1.000
_cell.length_b   1.000
_cell.length_c   1.000
_cell.angle_alpha   90.00
_cell.angle_beta   90.00
_cell.angle_gamma   90.00
#
_symmetry.space_group_name_H-M   'P 1'
#
loop_
_entity.id
_entity.type
_entity.pdbx_description
1 polymer ?
#
loop_
_entity_poly.entity_id
_entity_poly.type
_entity_poly.pdbx_seq_one_letter_code
_entity_poly.pdbx_strand_id
1 'polypeptide(L)'
;MGRRAAVDRGELARLVAEGRTVRELAEHFGVSESGVLQAKRAAGLSKPMMDHSAALPWKLARQHAQSGPATNLRNLSAIAQGGPVTREKENTAVRWARRLVDQGLDVDYDPVEGFREVAAGAEGSHVARVLDEALKVLQER
;
A
#
# COMPACT_ATOMS: atom_id res chain seq x y z
N MET A 1 -16.64 -38.33 -8.22
CA MET A 1 -15.69 -37.26 -7.83
C MET A 1 -15.38 -36.43 -9.07
N GLY A 2 -15.97 -35.24 -9.19
CA GLY A 2 -15.81 -34.37 -10.36
C GLY A 2 -14.43 -33.71 -10.37
N ARG A 3 -13.72 -33.80 -11.50
CA ARG A 3 -12.46 -33.10 -11.75
C ARG A 3 -12.69 -31.59 -11.56
N ARG A 4 -11.96 -30.94 -10.64
CA ARG A 4 -11.97 -29.46 -10.54
C ARG A 4 -11.69 -28.90 -11.93
N ALA A 5 -12.55 -28.01 -12.41
CA ALA A 5 -12.28 -27.23 -13.62
C ALA A 5 -10.94 -26.50 -13.38
N ALA A 6 -9.91 -26.90 -14.12
CA ALA A 6 -8.61 -26.28 -14.01
C ALA A 6 -8.69 -24.93 -14.73
N VAL A 7 -8.37 -23.84 -14.03
CA VAL A 7 -8.28 -22.52 -14.64
C VAL A 7 -7.11 -22.56 -15.62
N ASP A 8 -7.38 -22.40 -16.91
CA ASP A 8 -6.34 -22.32 -17.93
C ASP A 8 -5.50 -21.05 -17.72
N ARG A 9 -4.18 -21.21 -17.67
CA ARG A 9 -3.26 -20.10 -17.34
C ARG A 9 -3.18 -19.06 -18.47
N GLY A 10 -3.21 -19.50 -19.73
CA GLY A 10 -3.10 -18.62 -20.88
C GLY A 10 -4.34 -17.76 -21.03
N GLU A 11 -5.51 -18.40 -20.94
CA GLU A 11 -6.80 -17.72 -20.99
C GLU A 11 -7.00 -16.78 -19.79
N LEU A 12 -6.59 -17.20 -18.59
CA LEU A 12 -6.62 -16.34 -17.41
C LEU A 12 -5.77 -15.08 -17.62
N ALA A 13 -4.57 -15.19 -18.19
CA ALA A 13 -3.71 -14.05 -18.47
C ALA A 13 -4.35 -13.08 -19.47
N ARG A 14 -4.93 -13.61 -20.56
CA ARG A 14 -5.64 -12.83 -21.58
C ARG A 14 -6.81 -12.05 -20.98
N LEU A 15 -7.69 -12.72 -20.24
CA LEU A 15 -8.87 -12.10 -19.64
C LEU A 15 -8.52 -11.09 -18.54
N VAL A 16 -7.45 -11.33 -17.77
CA VAL A 16 -6.93 -10.34 -16.82
C VAL A 16 -6.40 -9.09 -17.54
N ALA A 17 -5.71 -9.25 -18.67
CA ALA A 17 -5.23 -8.13 -19.48
C ALA A 17 -6.39 -7.32 -20.11
N GLU A 18 -7.51 -7.97 -20.42
CA GLU A 18 -8.76 -7.31 -20.85
C GLU A 18 -9.48 -6.56 -19.71
N GLY A 19 -8.99 -6.62 -18.48
CA GLY A 19 -9.56 -5.91 -17.34
C GLY A 19 -10.76 -6.60 -16.70
N ARG A 20 -10.99 -7.90 -16.99
CA ARG A 20 -12.07 -8.68 -16.38
C ARG A 20 -11.96 -8.69 -14.85
N THR A 21 -13.09 -8.51 -14.20
CA THR A 21 -13.23 -8.61 -12.74
C THR A 21 -13.06 -10.05 -12.27
N VAL A 22 -12.73 -10.24 -11.00
CA VAL A 22 -12.60 -11.58 -10.39
C VAL A 22 -13.90 -12.37 -10.50
N ARG A 23 -15.05 -11.70 -10.43
CA ARG A 23 -16.38 -12.31 -10.59
C ARG A 23 -16.59 -12.84 -12.01
N GLU A 24 -16.32 -12.03 -13.03
CA GLU A 24 -16.48 -12.44 -14.43
C GLU A 24 -15.53 -13.61 -14.78
N LEU A 25 -14.32 -13.61 -14.22
CA LEU A 25 -13.38 -14.72 -14.36
C LEU A 25 -13.93 -15.99 -13.67
N ALA A 26 -14.53 -15.85 -12.49
CA ALA A 26 -15.08 -16.99 -11.75
C ALA A 26 -16.24 -17.64 -12.52
N GLU A 27 -17.13 -16.83 -13.07
CA GLU A 27 -18.22 -17.25 -13.96
C GLU A 27 -17.67 -17.91 -15.23
N HIS A 28 -16.67 -17.30 -15.89
CA HIS A 28 -16.05 -17.84 -17.11
C HIS A 28 -15.42 -19.22 -16.89
N PHE A 29 -14.70 -19.41 -15.78
CA PHE A 29 -14.01 -20.68 -15.49
C PHE A 29 -14.86 -21.69 -14.71
N GLY A 30 -16.07 -21.33 -14.29
CA GLY A 30 -16.92 -22.20 -13.47
C GLY A 30 -16.31 -22.55 -12.10
N VAL A 31 -15.55 -21.62 -11.50
CA VAL A 31 -14.89 -21.78 -10.19
C VAL A 31 -15.31 -20.67 -9.24
N SER A 32 -14.91 -20.76 -7.97
CA SER A 32 -15.13 -19.68 -7.00
C SER A 32 -14.19 -18.49 -7.24
N GLU A 33 -14.57 -17.29 -6.78
CA GLU A 33 -13.69 -16.11 -6.80
C GLU A 33 -12.36 -16.38 -6.08
N SER A 34 -12.40 -17.14 -4.97
CA SER A 34 -11.20 -17.60 -4.26
C SER A 34 -10.31 -18.48 -5.16
N GLY A 35 -10.90 -19.38 -5.95
CA GLY A 35 -10.17 -20.18 -6.94
C GLY A 35 -9.48 -19.34 -8.01
N VAL A 36 -10.15 -18.30 -8.52
CA VAL A 36 -9.53 -17.35 -9.45
C VAL A 36 -8.36 -16.61 -8.81
N LEU A 37 -8.52 -16.11 -7.58
CA LEU A 37 -7.44 -15.40 -6.87
C LEU A 37 -6.22 -16.30 -6.66
N GLN A 38 -6.42 -17.56 -6.29
CA GLN A 38 -5.35 -18.56 -6.18
C GLN A 38 -4.65 -18.79 -7.53
N ALA A 39 -5.42 -18.96 -8.61
CA ALA A 39 -4.88 -19.14 -9.96
C ALA A 39 -4.09 -17.91 -10.44
N LYS A 40 -4.60 -16.69 -10.21
CA LYS A 40 -3.88 -15.43 -10.51
C LYS A 40 -2.55 -15.36 -9.77
N ARG A 41 -2.54 -15.71 -8.47
CA ARG A 41 -1.32 -15.72 -7.65
C ARG A 41 -0.31 -16.74 -8.18
N ALA A 42 -0.74 -17.97 -8.44
CA ALA A 42 0.13 -19.01 -9.00
C ALA A 42 0.68 -18.65 -10.40
N ALA A 43 -0.09 -17.90 -11.19
CA ALA A 43 0.29 -17.46 -12.52
C ALA A 43 1.19 -16.21 -12.54
N GLY A 44 1.37 -15.51 -11.40
CA GLY A 44 2.08 -14.23 -11.33
C GLY A 44 1.27 -13.03 -11.84
N LEU A 45 -0.06 -13.18 -11.97
CA LEU A 45 -0.98 -12.17 -12.49
C LEU A 45 -1.60 -11.29 -11.39
N SER A 46 -1.20 -11.51 -10.13
CA SER A 46 -1.57 -10.65 -9.02
C SER A 46 -0.73 -9.38 -9.06
N LYS A 47 -1.36 -8.21 -8.86
CA LYS A 47 -0.61 -6.96 -8.70
C LYS A 47 0.42 -7.14 -7.57
N PRO A 48 1.67 -6.68 -7.76
CA PRO A 48 2.65 -6.62 -6.67
C PRO A 48 2.03 -5.94 -5.46
N MET A 49 2.17 -6.56 -4.30
CA MET A 49 1.76 -5.92 -3.05
C MET A 49 2.79 -4.83 -2.75
N MET A 50 2.31 -3.63 -2.42
CA MET A 50 3.20 -2.56 -1.97
C MET A 50 3.89 -2.97 -0.67
N ASP A 51 5.16 -2.59 -0.55
CA ASP A 51 5.90 -2.74 0.69
C ASP A 51 5.94 -1.40 1.43
N HIS A 52 5.37 -1.38 2.63
CA HIS A 52 5.35 -0.19 3.48
C HIS A 52 6.33 -0.28 4.65
N SER A 53 7.13 -1.35 4.75
CA SER A 53 8.04 -1.59 5.87
C SER A 53 9.04 -0.43 6.07
N ALA A 54 9.53 0.16 4.98
CA ALA A 54 10.43 1.31 5.04
C ALA A 54 9.76 2.59 5.56
N ALA A 55 8.44 2.75 5.45
CA ALA A 55 7.71 3.91 5.98
C ALA A 55 7.08 3.62 7.35
N LEU A 56 6.80 2.35 7.65
CA LEU A 56 6.28 1.84 8.92
C LEU A 56 7.20 0.73 9.44
N PRO A 57 8.37 1.10 10.00
CA PRO A 57 9.34 0.12 10.51
C PRO A 57 8.84 -0.58 11.79
N TRP A 58 7.81 -0.04 12.45
CA TRP A 58 7.27 -0.61 13.67
C TRP A 58 6.24 -1.70 13.44
N LYS A 59 6.23 -2.69 14.32
CA LYS A 59 5.14 -3.68 14.40
C LYS A 59 3.94 -3.05 15.11
N LEU A 60 3.00 -2.51 14.34
CA LEU A 60 1.85 -1.81 14.90
C LEU A 60 0.85 -2.76 15.59
N ALA A 61 0.43 -2.40 16.80
CA ALA A 61 -0.77 -2.91 17.42
C ALA A 61 -1.99 -2.67 16.50
N ARG A 62 -2.89 -3.66 16.45
CA ARG A 62 -4.05 -3.64 15.55
C ARG A 62 -4.88 -2.36 15.68
N GLN A 63 -5.04 -1.87 16.90
CA GLN A 63 -5.81 -0.65 17.19
C GLN A 63 -5.15 0.63 16.65
N HIS A 64 -3.81 0.64 16.47
CA HIS A 64 -3.05 1.79 15.93
C HIS A 64 -2.83 1.70 14.42
N ALA A 65 -3.14 0.54 13.80
CA ALA A 65 -2.85 0.30 12.40
C ALA A 65 -3.60 1.24 11.44
N GLN A 66 -4.73 1.81 11.86
CA GLN A 66 -5.54 2.77 11.10
C GLN A 66 -5.49 4.18 11.70
N SER A 67 -4.49 4.48 12.53
CA SER A 67 -4.28 5.82 13.06
C SER A 67 -3.90 6.81 11.95
N GLY A 68 -4.03 8.11 12.22
CA GLY A 68 -3.65 9.18 11.29
C GLY A 68 -2.20 9.05 10.80
N PRO A 69 -1.20 9.00 11.70
CA PRO A 69 0.21 8.82 11.31
C PRO A 69 0.45 7.54 10.50
N ALA A 70 -0.13 6.41 10.90
CA ALA A 70 0.04 5.15 10.18
C ALA A 70 -0.54 5.21 8.76
N THR A 71 -1.71 5.83 8.61
CA THR A 71 -2.37 5.98 7.31
C THR A 71 -1.62 6.96 6.41
N ASN A 72 -1.13 8.08 6.97
CA ASN A 72 -0.35 9.06 6.21
C ASN A 72 0.98 8.47 5.73
N LEU A 73 1.71 7.75 6.59
CA LEU A 73 2.96 7.08 6.19
C LEU A 73 2.73 6.04 5.08
N ARG A 74 1.63 5.27 5.13
CA ARG A 74 1.27 4.36 4.03
C ARG A 74 0.94 5.09 2.75
N ASN A 75 0.21 6.21 2.82
CA ASN A 75 -0.12 7.00 1.64
C ASN A 75 1.16 7.57 1.00
N LEU A 76 2.08 8.15 1.79
CA LEU A 76 3.38 8.62 1.28
C LEU A 76 4.19 7.49 0.66
N SER A 77 4.24 6.33 1.32
CA SER A 77 4.92 5.13 0.80
C SER A 77 4.30 4.61 -0.50
N ALA A 78 2.97 4.65 -0.62
CA ALA A 78 2.27 4.28 -1.84
C ALA A 78 2.58 5.26 -2.98
N ILE A 79 2.60 6.57 -2.70
CA ILE A 79 3.00 7.60 -3.67
C ILE A 79 4.44 7.33 -4.15
N ALA A 80 5.38 7.10 -3.23
CA ALA A 80 6.78 6.82 -3.54
C ALA A 80 6.99 5.54 -4.38
N GLN A 81 6.03 4.61 -4.35
CA GLN A 81 6.03 3.38 -5.17
C GLN A 81 5.27 3.54 -6.50
N GLY A 82 4.81 4.76 -6.86
CA GLY A 82 3.97 4.98 -8.03
C GLY A 82 2.56 4.38 -7.89
N GLY A 83 2.14 4.08 -6.66
CA GLY A 83 0.89 3.44 -6.33
C GLY A 83 -0.32 4.37 -6.43
N PRO A 84 -1.54 3.82 -6.63
CA PRO A 84 -2.76 4.60 -6.63
C PRO A 84 -3.08 5.16 -5.24
N VAL A 85 -3.16 6.50 -5.14
CA VAL A 85 -3.67 7.23 -3.97
C VAL A 85 -4.61 8.32 -4.49
N THR A 86 -5.73 8.56 -3.82
CA THR A 86 -6.63 9.65 -4.24
C THR A 86 -5.98 11.01 -3.96
N ARG A 87 -6.20 12.00 -4.83
CA ARG A 87 -5.62 13.34 -4.69
C ARG A 87 -5.85 13.96 -3.30
N GLU A 88 -7.01 13.72 -2.69
CA GLU A 88 -7.33 14.16 -1.33
C GLU A 88 -6.41 13.53 -0.27
N LYS A 89 -6.17 12.21 -0.36
CA LYS A 89 -5.29 11.47 0.56
C LYS A 89 -3.83 11.85 0.33
N GLU A 90 -3.42 12.04 -0.92
CA GLU A 90 -2.08 12.56 -1.26
C GLU A 90 -1.85 13.93 -0.60
N ASN A 91 -2.75 14.89 -0.85
CA ASN A 91 -2.68 16.23 -0.27
C ASN A 91 -2.65 16.20 1.26
N THR A 92 -3.46 15.35 1.88
CA THR A 92 -3.53 15.20 3.33
C THR A 92 -2.21 14.68 3.91
N ALA A 93 -1.67 13.61 3.33
CA ALA A 93 -0.43 13.00 3.79
C ALA A 93 0.78 13.93 3.60
N VAL A 94 0.86 14.61 2.45
CA VAL A 94 1.93 15.59 2.16
C VAL A 94 1.84 16.80 3.09
N ARG A 95 0.64 17.37 3.31
CA ARG A 95 0.46 18.51 4.22
C ARG A 95 0.83 18.16 5.65
N TRP A 96 0.42 16.97 6.11
CA TRP A 96 0.77 16.48 7.44
C TRP A 96 2.29 16.36 7.59
N ALA A 97 2.97 15.68 6.67
CA ALA A 97 4.41 15.48 6.75
C ALA A 97 5.19 16.81 6.67
N ARG A 98 4.81 17.72 5.76
CA ARG A 98 5.43 19.05 5.68
C ARG A 98 5.32 19.82 6.98
N ARG A 99 4.15 19.82 7.62
CA ARG A 99 3.99 20.47 8.94
C ARG A 99 4.99 19.93 9.95
N LEU A 100 5.19 18.62 10.03
CA LEU A 100 6.16 18.03 10.97
C LEU A 100 7.57 18.50 10.63
N VAL A 101 7.97 18.37 9.38
CA VAL A 101 9.31 18.76 8.91
C VAL A 101 9.59 20.25 9.16
N ASP A 102 8.65 21.12 8.80
CA ASP A 102 8.76 22.58 8.98
C ASP A 102 8.87 22.97 10.46
N GLN A 103 8.33 22.15 11.37
CA GLN A 103 8.38 22.35 12.82
C GLN A 103 9.55 21.64 13.49
N GLY A 104 10.42 20.97 12.72
CA GLY A 104 11.52 20.16 13.28
C GLY A 104 11.01 18.96 14.10
N LEU A 105 9.86 18.41 13.71
CA LEU A 105 9.23 17.24 14.34
C LEU A 105 9.39 15.98 13.49
N ASP A 106 9.26 14.85 14.16
CA ASP A 106 9.18 13.51 13.59
C ASP A 106 8.11 12.69 14.33
N VAL A 107 7.97 11.41 14.01
CA VAL A 107 7.10 10.48 14.74
C VAL A 107 7.88 9.37 15.40
N ASP A 108 7.42 9.03 16.60
CA ASP A 108 7.81 7.80 17.29
C ASP A 108 6.55 6.96 17.55
N TYR A 109 6.74 5.67 17.77
CA TYR A 109 5.67 4.72 18.02
C TYR A 109 5.96 3.86 19.23
N ASP A 110 4.98 3.83 20.14
CA ASP A 110 4.93 2.88 21.24
C ASP A 110 3.73 1.92 21.06
N PRO A 111 3.88 0.60 21.32
CA PRO A 111 2.78 -0.35 21.19
C PRO A 111 1.58 -0.10 22.11
N VAL A 112 1.79 0.51 23.28
CA VAL A 112 0.77 0.83 24.28
C VAL A 112 0.16 2.20 24.00
N GLU A 113 1.00 3.23 23.85
CA GLU A 113 0.56 4.63 23.72
C GLU A 113 0.22 5.03 22.27
N GLY A 114 0.77 4.32 21.29
CA GLY A 114 0.60 4.63 19.87
C GLY A 114 1.62 5.64 19.34
N PHE A 115 1.22 6.35 18.29
CA PHE A 115 2.09 7.34 17.63
C PHE A 115 2.10 8.65 18.40
N ARG A 116 3.29 9.23 18.54
CA ARG A 116 3.49 10.57 19.10
C ARG A 116 4.41 11.38 18.20
N GLU A 117 4.23 12.69 18.24
CA GLU A 117 5.17 13.63 17.63
C GLU A 117 6.34 13.84 18.60
N VAL A 118 7.55 13.80 18.06
CA VAL A 118 8.81 14.00 18.81
C VAL A 118 9.66 15.02 18.08
N ALA A 119 10.64 15.62 18.77
CA ALA A 119 11.64 16.43 18.08
C ALA A 119 12.42 15.55 17.09
N ALA A 120 12.67 16.06 15.89
CA ALA A 120 13.52 15.39 14.92
C ALA A 120 14.93 15.19 15.50
N GLY A 121 15.48 13.99 15.30
CA GLY A 121 16.81 13.65 15.81
C GLY A 121 17.92 14.37 15.05
N ALA A 122 19.11 14.44 15.66
CA ALA A 122 20.31 14.96 14.99
C ALA A 122 20.69 14.14 13.74
N GLU A 123 20.29 12.86 13.70
CA GLU A 123 20.49 11.95 12.57
C GLU A 123 19.46 12.15 11.43
N GLY A 124 18.48 13.05 11.63
CA GLY A 124 17.44 13.38 10.66
C GLY A 124 16.03 13.00 11.12
N SER A 125 15.07 13.18 10.21
CA SER A 125 13.65 12.87 10.42
C SER A 125 13.21 11.74 9.48
N HIS A 126 12.62 10.69 10.06
CA HIS A 126 12.02 9.58 9.32
C HIS A 126 10.87 10.09 8.44
N VAL A 127 10.00 10.95 8.96
CA VAL A 127 8.93 11.58 8.17
C VAL A 127 9.50 12.41 7.02
N ALA A 128 10.58 13.16 7.23
CA ALA A 128 11.23 13.91 6.15
C ALA A 128 11.71 12.99 5.02
N ARG A 129 12.40 11.90 5.36
CA ARG A 129 12.86 10.91 4.36
C ARG A 129 11.71 10.31 3.57
N VAL A 130 10.62 9.90 4.25
CA VAL A 130 9.45 9.31 3.59
C VAL A 130 8.72 10.33 2.71
N LEU A 131 8.66 11.60 3.14
CA LEU A 131 8.12 12.69 2.35
C LEU A 131 8.95 12.95 1.08
N ASP A 132 10.27 12.98 1.20
CA ASP A 132 11.17 13.26 0.08
C ASP A 132 11.02 12.22 -1.04
N GLU A 133 10.95 10.93 -0.69
CA GLU A 133 10.70 9.86 -1.68
C GLU A 133 9.33 10.01 -2.37
N ALA A 134 8.29 10.42 -1.64
CA ALA A 134 6.98 10.67 -2.23
C ALA A 134 7.00 11.89 -3.16
N LEU A 135 7.70 12.97 -2.77
CA LEU A 135 7.78 14.20 -3.56
C LEU A 135 8.56 14.01 -4.86
N LYS A 136 9.61 13.19 -4.88
CA LYS A 136 10.33 12.84 -6.13
C LYS A 136 9.37 12.30 -7.19
N VAL A 137 8.56 11.31 -6.82
CA VAL A 137 7.58 10.72 -7.74
C VAL A 137 6.50 11.72 -8.15
N LEU A 138 6.02 12.58 -7.25
CA LEU A 138 5.02 13.60 -7.59
C LEU A 138 5.56 14.68 -8.53
N GLN A 139 6.86 14.97 -8.51
CA GLN A 139 7.50 15.91 -9.44
C GLN A 139 7.69 15.32 -10.84
N GLU A 140 7.72 14.00 -10.96
CA GLU A 140 7.87 13.26 -12.22
C GLU A 140 6.52 12.95 -12.91
N ARG A 141 5.39 13.27 -12.27
CA ARG A 141 4.02 13.09 -12.81
C ARG A 141 3.56 14.30 -13.63
#